data_AF-B0NKQ9-F1
#
_entry.id   AF-B0NKQ9-F1
#
_cell.length_a   1.000
_cell.length_b   1.000
_cell.length_c   1.000
_cell.angle_alpha   90.00
_cell.angle_beta   90.00
_cell.angle_gamma   90.00
#
_symmetry.space_group_name_H-M   'P 1'
#
loop_
_entity.id
_entity.type
_entity.pdbx_description
1 polymer ?
#
loop_
_entity_poly.entity_id
_entity_poly.type
_entity_poly.pdbx_seq_one_letter_code
_entity_poly.pdbx_strand_id
1 'polypeptide(L)'
;MDSFFKLKGNDKADNISRMYLLSGNTRIEFDGTYKLVDIKDENGTSRGIISFNKSGKLTDVPDKKYVYTVPNYFPGTAIFAKLLINDDDLNNEQN
;
A
#
# COMPACT_ATOMS: atom_id res chain seq x y z
N MET A 1 -4.49 -0.18 -6.06
CA MET A 1 -3.68 -0.64 -4.91
C MET A 1 -3.07 -1.99 -5.23
N ASP A 2 -3.89 -2.97 -5.59
CA ASP A 2 -3.45 -4.33 -5.92
C ASP A 2 -2.40 -4.35 -7.03
N SER A 3 -2.59 -3.55 -8.07
CA SER A 3 -1.60 -3.40 -9.15
C SER A 3 -0.24 -2.89 -8.67
N PHE A 4 -0.19 -2.02 -7.64
CA PHE A 4 1.08 -1.58 -7.06
C PHE A 4 1.79 -2.74 -6.35
N PHE A 5 1.08 -3.56 -5.58
CA PHE A 5 1.68 -4.72 -4.92
C PHE A 5 2.08 -5.82 -5.91
N LYS A 6 1.35 -5.98 -7.01
CA LYS A 6 1.74 -6.87 -8.11
C LYS A 6 3.04 -6.38 -8.79
N LEU A 7 3.11 -5.10 -9.14
CA LEU A 7 4.27 -4.49 -9.81
C LEU A 7 5.49 -4.36 -8.92
N LYS A 8 5.31 -4.21 -7.61
CA LYS A 8 6.42 -4.17 -6.64
C LYS A 8 7.10 -5.54 -6.48
N GLY A 9 6.43 -6.65 -6.81
CA GLY A 9 6.99 -7.99 -6.67
C GLY A 9 7.25 -8.42 -5.21
N ASN A 10 8.25 -9.30 -5.03
CA ASN A 10 8.64 -9.91 -3.75
C ASN A 10 9.64 -9.05 -2.96
N ASP A 11 9.50 -9.01 -1.62
CA ASP A 11 10.34 -8.33 -0.63
C ASP A 11 11.86 -8.59 -0.73
N LYS A 12 12.30 -9.61 -1.48
CA LYS A 12 13.73 -9.90 -1.69
C LYS A 12 14.43 -9.02 -2.73
N ALA A 13 13.69 -8.32 -3.60
CA ALA A 13 14.28 -7.65 -4.78
C ALA A 13 14.03 -6.14 -4.88
N ASP A 14 13.04 -5.58 -4.17
CA ASP A 14 12.63 -4.20 -4.42
C ASP A 14 12.41 -3.35 -3.14
N ASN A 15 13.46 -2.64 -2.72
CA ASN A 15 13.41 -1.60 -1.68
C ASN A 15 13.20 -0.18 -2.26
N ILE A 16 12.95 -0.07 -3.57
CA ILE A 16 12.87 1.19 -4.31
C ILE A 16 11.42 1.59 -4.54
N SER A 17 10.54 0.66 -4.92
CA SER A 17 9.14 0.97 -5.17
C SER A 17 8.42 1.35 -3.89
N ARG A 18 7.75 2.50 -3.95
CA ARG A 18 6.99 3.10 -2.86
C ARG A 18 5.79 3.83 -3.43
N MET A 19 4.69 3.82 -2.69
CA MET A 19 3.55 4.65 -2.99
C MET A 19 3.18 5.48 -1.78
N TYR A 20 2.72 6.70 -2.01
CA TYR A 20 2.24 7.61 -0.99
C TYR A 20 0.83 8.05 -1.33
N LEU A 21 -0.06 8.00 -0.34
CA LEU A 21 -1.36 8.65 -0.38
C LEU A 21 -1.30 9.87 0.55
N LEU A 22 -1.53 11.05 0.00
CA LEU A 22 -1.65 12.29 0.77
C LEU A 22 -3.09 12.78 0.64
N SER A 23 -3.78 12.98 1.75
CA SER A 23 -5.13 13.57 1.77
C SER A 23 -5.27 14.50 2.98
N GLY A 24 -5.53 15.79 2.74
CA GLY A 24 -5.52 16.79 3.82
C GLY A 24 -4.14 16.87 4.48
N ASN A 25 -4.09 16.59 5.78
CA ASN A 25 -2.84 16.49 6.54
C ASN A 25 -2.33 15.06 6.71
N THR A 26 -3.01 14.04 6.18
CA THR A 26 -2.62 12.65 6.41
C THR A 26 -1.80 12.13 5.25
N ARG A 27 -0.63 11.55 5.55
CA ARG A 27 0.17 10.79 4.60
C ARG A 27 0.23 9.32 5.00
N ILE A 28 0.01 8.44 4.03
CA ILE A 28 0.15 6.99 4.15
C ILE A 28 1.25 6.53 3.19
N GLU A 29 2.24 5.80 3.69
CA GLU A 29 3.33 5.21 2.92
C GLU A 29 3.13 3.71 2.73
N PHE A 30 3.21 3.26 1.48
CA PHE A 30 3.13 1.86 1.06
C PHE A 30 4.51 1.46 0.54
N ASP A 31 5.27 0.71 1.34
CA ASP A 31 6.59 0.18 0.98
C ASP A 31 6.63 -1.35 0.89
N GLY A 32 5.48 -2.01 1.00
CA GLY A 32 5.36 -3.47 1.03
C GLY A 32 5.40 -4.10 2.42
N THR A 33 5.72 -3.36 3.49
CA THR A 33 5.81 -3.91 4.87
C THR A 33 4.47 -4.48 5.35
N TYR A 34 3.38 -3.74 5.14
CA TYR A 34 2.03 -4.21 5.39
C TYR A 34 1.39 -4.67 4.08
N LYS A 35 0.85 -5.89 4.08
CA LYS A 35 0.30 -6.54 2.88
C LYS A 35 -1.20 -6.34 2.78
N LEU A 36 -1.69 -6.41 1.54
CA LEU A 36 -3.11 -6.53 1.24
C LEU A 36 -3.61 -7.92 1.68
N VAL A 37 -4.69 -7.94 2.44
CA VAL A 37 -5.39 -9.14 2.88
C VAL A 37 -6.82 -9.10 2.36
N ASP A 38 -7.23 -10.14 1.66
CA ASP A 38 -8.61 -10.30 1.22
C ASP A 38 -9.48 -10.78 2.38
N ILE A 39 -10.53 -10.01 2.68
CA ILE A 39 -11.58 -10.42 3.61
C ILE A 39 -12.92 -10.51 2.86
N LYS A 40 -13.80 -11.41 3.29
CA LYS A 40 -15.17 -11.46 2.79
C LYS A 40 -16.08 -10.69 3.74
N ASP A 41 -16.91 -9.81 3.22
CA ASP A 41 -18.01 -9.22 4.00
C ASP A 41 -19.16 -10.23 4.21
N GLU A 42 -20.17 -9.82 4.98
CA GLU A 42 -21.35 -10.65 5.31
C GLU A 42 -22.11 -11.13 4.06
N ASN A 43 -21.97 -10.43 2.93
CA ASN A 43 -22.58 -10.77 1.65
C ASN A 43 -21.64 -11.62 0.76
N GLY A 44 -20.48 -12.04 1.28
CA GLY A 44 -19.48 -12.81 0.55
C GLY A 44 -18.64 -12.00 -0.44
N THR A 45 -18.76 -10.66 -0.46
CA THR A 45 -17.97 -9.80 -1.36
C THR A 45 -16.55 -9.66 -0.82
N SER A 46 -15.56 -9.96 -1.65
CA SER A 46 -14.15 -9.80 -1.28
C SER A 46 -13.76 -8.32 -1.22
N ARG A 47 -13.08 -7.92 -0.15
CA ARG A 47 -12.50 -6.60 0.02
C ARG A 47 -11.05 -6.73 0.48
N GLY A 48 -10.15 -6.06 -0.22
CA GLY A 48 -8.76 -5.95 0.20
C GLY A 48 -8.60 -4.95 1.34
N ILE A 49 -7.95 -5.39 2.43
CA ILE A 49 -7.64 -4.57 3.60
C ILE A 49 -6.13 -4.54 3.83
N ILE A 50 -5.63 -3.37 4.23
CA ILE A 50 -4.27 -3.21 4.74
C ILE A 50 -4.37 -2.60 6.13
N SER A 51 -4.05 -3.39 7.15
CA SER A 51 -3.92 -2.92 8.52
C SER A 51 -2.47 -2.48 8.74
N PHE A 52 -2.24 -1.19 8.95
CA PHE A 52 -0.91 -0.62 9.18
C PHE A 52 -0.40 -0.87 10.61
N ASN A 53 -0.54 -2.08 11.14
CA ASN A 53 -0.09 -2.44 12.48
C ASN A 53 0.27 -3.93 12.53
N LYS A 54 1.05 -4.32 13.54
CA LYS A 54 1.56 -5.70 13.67
C LYS A 54 0.47 -6.71 14.03
N SER A 55 -0.64 -6.28 14.61
CA SER A 55 -1.75 -7.17 15.00
C SER A 55 -2.68 -7.53 13.84
N GLY A 56 -2.60 -6.79 12.73
CA GLY A 56 -3.47 -6.98 11.57
C GLY A 56 -4.91 -6.46 11.76
N LYS A 57 -5.21 -5.79 12.87
CA LYS A 57 -6.58 -5.35 13.21
C LYS A 57 -6.80 -3.88 12.84
N LEU A 58 -7.90 -3.55 12.17
CA LEU A 58 -8.25 -2.16 11.83
C LEU A 58 -8.54 -1.27 13.05
N THR A 59 -8.88 -1.87 14.19
CA THR A 59 -9.17 -1.16 15.44
C THR A 59 -7.91 -0.68 16.16
N ASP A 60 -6.75 -1.23 15.81
CA ASP A 60 -5.51 -0.96 16.52
C ASP A 60 -4.78 0.22 15.89
N VAL A 61 -4.10 1.00 16.74
CA VAL A 61 -3.39 2.21 16.31
C VAL A 61 -2.37 1.86 15.22
N PRO A 62 -2.35 2.61 14.10
CA PRO A 62 -1.40 2.35 13.02
C PRO A 62 0.03 2.73 13.42
N ASP A 63 1.00 2.06 12.81
CA ASP A 63 2.41 2.38 12.90
C ASP A 63 2.66 3.78 12.33
N LYS A 64 3.14 4.67 13.20
CA LYS A 64 3.42 6.08 12.90
C LYS A 64 4.48 6.27 11.83
N LYS A 65 5.29 5.26 11.53
CA LYS A 65 6.22 5.30 10.39
C LYS A 65 5.46 5.35 9.07
N TYR A 66 4.31 4.69 8.98
CA TYR A 66 3.57 4.49 7.74
C TYR A 66 2.32 5.36 7.63
N VAL A 67 1.70 5.72 8.75
CA VAL A 67 0.53 6.60 8.79
C VAL A 67 0.84 7.76 9.72
N TYR A 68 1.02 8.96 9.16
CA TYR A 68 1.41 10.14 9.92
C TYR A 68 0.83 11.43 9.35
N THR A 69 0.83 12.47 10.17
CA THR A 69 0.40 13.80 9.76
C THR A 69 1.57 14.59 9.18
N VAL A 70 1.29 15.40 8.15
CA VAL A 70 2.22 16.35 7.56
C VAL A 70 1.83 17.78 7.95
N PRO A 71 2.80 18.70 8.11
CA PRO A 71 2.54 20.04 8.62
C PRO A 71 1.66 20.88 7.68
N ASN A 72 1.79 20.69 6.36
CA ASN A 72 1.05 21.47 5.38
C ASN A 72 -0.23 20.73 4.94
N TYR A 73 -1.37 21.41 5.00
CA TYR A 73 -2.64 20.90 4.51
C TYR A 73 -2.68 20.90 2.98
N PHE A 74 -3.12 19.79 2.38
CA PHE A 74 -3.41 19.69 0.96
C PHE A 74 -4.93 19.59 0.74
N PRO A 75 -5.58 20.57 0.06
CA PRO A 75 -7.02 20.59 -0.18
C PRO A 75 -7.44 19.59 -1.26
N GLY A 76 -7.27 18.30 -0.99
CA GLY A 76 -7.59 17.23 -1.92
C GLY A 76 -6.83 15.95 -1.59
N THR A 77 -6.74 15.08 -2.58
CA THR A 77 -6.04 13.81 -2.51
C THR A 77 -4.99 13.72 -3.60
N ALA A 78 -3.77 13.35 -3.24
CA ALA A 78 -2.67 13.09 -4.16
C ALA A 78 -2.15 11.67 -3.95
N ILE A 79 -1.92 10.98 -5.07
CA ILE A 79 -1.31 9.65 -5.10
C ILE A 79 0.01 9.78 -5.83
N PHE A 80 1.09 9.39 -5.15
CA PHE A 80 2.43 9.34 -5.73
C PHE A 80 2.89 7.90 -5.75
N ALA A 81 3.40 7.42 -6.87
CA ALA A 81 4.00 6.10 -6.96
C ALA A 81 5.38 6.23 -7.60
N LYS A 82 6.38 5.63 -6.95
CA LYS A 82 7.67 5.32 -7.52
C LYS A 82 7.68 3.81 -7.74
N LEU A 83 7.92 3.40 -8.97
CA LEU A 83 7.98 2.00 -9.36
C LEU A 83 9.37 1.72 -9.94
N LEU A 84 10.01 0.69 -9.42
CA LEU A 84 11.10 0.00 -10.09
C LEU A 84 10.46 -1.07 -10.98
N ILE A 85 10.84 -1.11 -12.25
CA ILE A 85 10.32 -2.08 -13.22
C ILE A 85 11.53 -2.83 -13.76
N ASN A 86 11.51 -4.15 -13.60
CA ASN A 86 12.58 -5.06 -13.99
C ASN A 86 12.09 -6.00 -15.11
N ASP A 87 13.02 -6.72 -15.72
CA ASP A 87 12.68 -7.73 -16.74
C ASP A 87 11.70 -8.79 -16.21
N ASP A 88 11.80 -9.15 -14.93
CA ASP A 88 10.87 -10.09 -14.27
C ASP A 88 9.42 -9.55 -14.21
N ASP A 89 9.24 -8.23 -14.13
CA ASP A 89 7.91 -7.60 -14.05
C ASP A 89 7.23 -7.53 -15.43
N LEU A 90 8.03 -7.48 -16.50
CA LEU A 90 7.55 -7.38 -17.89
C LEU A 90 7.14 -8.73 -18.49
N ASN A 91 7.63 -9.84 -17.92
CA ASN A 91 7.43 -11.19 -18.45
C ASN A 91 6.27 -11.96 -17.81
N ASN A 92 5.55 -11.36 -16.85
CA ASN A 92 4.45 -12.00 -16.11
C ASN A 92 3.08 -11.99 -16.82
N GLU A 93 2.99 -11.57 -18.09
CA GLU A 93 1.73 -11.53 -18.85
C GLU A 93 1.44 -12.78 -19.73
N GLN A 94 2.22 -13.87 -19.61
CA GLN A 94 2.11 -15.03 -20.51
C GLN A 94 1.62 -16.36 -19.90
N ASN A 95 1.09 -16.40 -18.67
CA ASN A 95 0.51 -17.64 -18.11
C ASN A 95 -0.91 -17.44 -17.55
#